data_AF-A0A7W1FH83-F1
#
_entry.id   AF-A0A7W1FH83-F1
#
_cell.length_a   1.000
_cell.length_b   1.000
_cell.length_c   1.000
_cell.angle_alpha   90.00
_cell.angle_beta   90.00
_cell.angle_gamma   90.00
#
_symmetry.space_group_name_H-M   'P 1'
#
loop_
_entity.id
_entity.type
_entity.pdbx_description
1 polymer ?
#
loop_
_entity_poly.entity_id
_entity_poly.type
_entity_poly.pdbx_seq_one_letter_code
_entity_poly.pdbx_strand_id
1 'polypeptide(L)'
;IVYLAGHGISLNLNRNPKQAGGDTYLYLTQEATTTDKSVLTAENLRRAMTVSSEELKDLMKQNKALKQVLILDTCAAGQLAESFVTKRDLPSDQIRAIERLKDNTGFYILMGSAADAVSYETNKYGQGLLTYSLLQGMQGAGLLEDKFADVELLFSYAVKKVPEMAINIGGIQQPRTITPDTSRSFSIGTFTADERKEIKLNTPKPLILRPNLQNEKLRFDNLKLTELLRQELRNISFAKGRGESPPVYFVETDEMIDATKPSGGYSVDGENLTITVVLVRNNEQVGKEISVAGKLSEKEKLIRQLVVEMIKVVQ
;
A
#
# COMPACT_ATOMS: atom_id res chain seq x y z
N ILE A 1 -5.16 -20.60 -12.52
CA ILE A 1 -5.16 -19.38 -11.68
C ILE A 1 -5.39 -18.21 -12.61
N VAL A 2 -6.28 -17.29 -12.25
CA VAL A 2 -6.46 -16.02 -12.94
C VAL A 2 -6.06 -14.90 -11.99
N TYR A 3 -5.16 -14.03 -12.42
CA TYR A 3 -4.67 -12.90 -11.66
C TYR A 3 -4.90 -11.63 -12.47
N LEU A 4 -5.68 -10.69 -11.95
CA LEU A 4 -5.99 -9.42 -12.59
C LEU A 4 -5.56 -8.28 -11.67
N ALA A 5 -4.70 -7.40 -12.16
CA ALA A 5 -4.24 -6.22 -11.44
C ALA A 5 -4.53 -4.96 -12.26
N GLY A 6 -5.16 -3.98 -11.64
CA GLY A 6 -5.57 -2.76 -12.33
C GLY A 6 -6.66 -1.98 -11.62
N HIS A 7 -7.58 -1.44 -12.41
CA HIS A 7 -8.72 -0.66 -11.91
C HIS A 7 -9.99 -1.51 -11.99
N GLY A 8 -10.81 -1.43 -10.95
CA GLY A 8 -12.09 -2.13 -10.91
C GLY A 8 -13.14 -1.26 -10.23
N ILE A 9 -14.33 -1.14 -10.78
CA ILE A 9 -15.39 -0.29 -10.24
C ILE A 9 -16.65 -1.10 -9.91
N SER A 10 -17.51 -0.55 -9.07
CA SER A 10 -18.89 -1.05 -8.92
C SER A 10 -19.85 -0.17 -9.69
N LEU A 11 -20.76 -0.81 -10.43
CA LEU A 11 -21.86 -0.13 -11.12
C LEU A 11 -23.18 -0.82 -10.82
N ASN A 12 -24.18 -0.06 -10.38
CA ASN A 12 -25.52 -0.59 -10.23
C ASN A 12 -26.19 -0.77 -11.61
N LEU A 13 -26.35 -2.01 -12.04
CA LEU A 13 -27.00 -2.38 -13.29
C LEU A 13 -28.45 -2.85 -13.09
N ASN A 14 -28.89 -3.07 -11.84
CA ASN A 14 -30.25 -3.52 -11.56
C ASN A 14 -31.25 -2.35 -11.66
N ARG A 15 -32.08 -2.37 -12.70
CA ARG A 15 -33.14 -1.38 -12.90
C ARG A 15 -34.43 -1.68 -12.12
N ASN A 16 -34.48 -2.77 -11.34
CA ASN A 16 -35.66 -3.14 -10.57
C ASN A 16 -35.53 -2.67 -9.10
N PRO A 17 -36.24 -1.59 -8.69
CA PRO A 17 -36.13 -1.03 -7.35
C PRO A 17 -36.68 -1.93 -6.24
N LYS A 18 -37.32 -3.07 -6.56
CA LYS A 18 -37.85 -4.04 -5.59
C LYS A 18 -36.90 -5.19 -5.26
N GLN A 19 -35.75 -5.30 -5.93
CA GLN A 19 -34.72 -6.29 -5.62
C GLN A 19 -33.54 -5.64 -4.91
N ALA A 20 -33.27 -6.07 -3.68
CA ALA A 20 -32.06 -5.67 -2.98
C ALA A 20 -30.82 -6.24 -3.70
N GLY A 21 -29.86 -5.37 -4.00
CA GLY A 21 -28.59 -5.68 -4.64
C GLY A 21 -28.65 -5.68 -6.17
N GLY A 22 -27.88 -4.78 -6.77
CA GLY A 22 -27.82 -4.56 -8.20
C GLY A 22 -26.47 -4.12 -8.73
N ASP A 23 -25.47 -4.15 -7.86
CA ASP A 23 -24.12 -3.74 -8.15
C ASP A 23 -23.38 -4.88 -8.85
N THR A 24 -22.74 -4.55 -9.97
CA THR A 24 -21.89 -5.42 -10.76
C THR A 24 -20.47 -4.88 -10.67
N TYR A 25 -19.52 -5.74 -10.32
CA TYR A 25 -18.10 -5.39 -10.40
C TYR A 25 -17.67 -5.37 -11.86
N LEU A 26 -16.90 -4.36 -12.24
CA LEU A 26 -16.36 -4.18 -13.58
C LEU A 26 -14.85 -4.01 -13.47
N TYR A 27 -14.09 -4.97 -13.99
CA TYR A 27 -12.65 -4.81 -14.22
C TYR A 27 -12.44 -3.94 -15.46
N LEU A 28 -11.67 -2.85 -15.34
CA LEU A 28 -11.37 -1.97 -16.46
C LEU A 28 -10.23 -2.56 -17.29
N THR A 29 -10.48 -2.71 -18.58
CA THR A 29 -9.49 -3.19 -19.56
C THR A 29 -8.58 -2.05 -20.03
N GLN A 30 -7.57 -2.36 -20.84
CA GLN A 30 -6.68 -1.34 -21.43
C GLN A 30 -7.42 -0.37 -22.36
N GLU A 31 -8.59 -0.77 -22.88
CA GLU A 31 -9.47 0.05 -23.72
C GLU A 31 -10.28 1.08 -22.92
N ALA A 32 -10.31 0.99 -21.59
CA ALA A 32 -11.03 1.93 -20.75
C ALA A 32 -10.32 3.30 -20.75
N THR A 33 -11.00 4.31 -21.30
CA THR A 33 -10.53 5.70 -21.32
C THR A 33 -11.08 6.53 -20.16
N THR A 34 -11.97 5.97 -19.34
CA THR A 34 -12.62 6.64 -18.23
C THR A 34 -12.99 5.68 -17.10
N THR A 35 -13.00 6.18 -15.87
CA THR A 35 -13.55 5.51 -14.69
C THR A 35 -14.95 6.03 -14.32
N ASP A 36 -15.52 6.92 -15.14
CA ASP A 36 -16.82 7.54 -14.89
C ASP A 36 -17.96 6.52 -15.03
N LYS A 37 -18.60 6.23 -13.90
CA LYS A 37 -19.72 5.28 -13.81
C LYS A 37 -20.90 5.69 -14.70
N SER A 38 -21.12 6.98 -14.93
CA SER A 38 -22.23 7.49 -15.76
C SER A 38 -22.07 7.04 -17.22
N VAL A 39 -20.85 7.08 -17.75
CA VAL A 39 -20.52 6.63 -19.11
C VAL A 39 -20.70 5.12 -19.23
N LEU A 40 -20.31 4.36 -18.21
CA LEU A 40 -20.36 2.90 -18.19
C LEU A 40 -21.78 2.33 -17.96
N THR A 41 -22.79 3.18 -17.78
CA THR A 41 -24.20 2.75 -17.85
C THR A 41 -24.60 2.32 -19.26
N ALA A 42 -24.00 2.92 -20.29
CA ALA A 42 -24.21 2.55 -21.69
C ALA A 42 -23.60 1.17 -21.97
N GLU A 43 -24.43 0.21 -22.40
CA GLU A 43 -24.02 -1.19 -22.54
C GLU A 43 -22.90 -1.40 -23.56
N ASN A 44 -22.96 -0.73 -24.70
CA ASN A 44 -21.94 -0.81 -25.75
C ASN A 44 -20.56 -0.34 -25.24
N LEU A 45 -20.51 0.77 -24.50
CA LEU A 45 -19.27 1.29 -23.93
C LEU A 45 -18.77 0.39 -22.80
N ARG A 46 -19.67 -0.04 -21.90
CA ARG A 46 -19.32 -0.97 -20.81
C ARG A 46 -18.70 -2.25 -21.34
N ARG A 47 -19.33 -2.90 -22.32
CA ARG A 47 -18.83 -4.17 -22.89
C ARG A 47 -17.52 -4.00 -23.67
N ALA A 48 -17.26 -2.82 -24.23
CA ALA A 48 -16.02 -2.54 -24.94
C ALA A 48 -14.84 -2.21 -24.01
N MET A 49 -15.12 -1.73 -22.79
CA MET A 49 -14.09 -1.20 -21.88
C MET A 49 -13.88 -2.05 -20.63
N THR A 50 -14.77 -2.99 -20.32
CA THR A 50 -14.77 -3.70 -19.04
C THR A 50 -15.02 -5.19 -19.18
N VAL A 51 -14.56 -5.95 -18.19
CA VAL A 51 -14.99 -7.33 -17.95
C VAL A 51 -15.76 -7.37 -16.64
N SER A 52 -17.04 -7.71 -16.70
CA SER A 52 -17.91 -7.78 -15.53
C SER A 52 -17.65 -9.01 -14.67
N SER A 53 -18.07 -8.97 -13.41
CA SER A 53 -18.09 -10.13 -12.51
C SER A 53 -18.81 -11.34 -13.10
N GLU A 54 -19.90 -11.10 -13.82
CA GLU A 54 -20.73 -12.10 -14.48
C GLU A 54 -19.99 -12.71 -15.69
N GLU A 55 -19.34 -11.89 -16.51
CA GLU A 55 -18.49 -12.38 -17.60
C GLU A 55 -17.30 -13.18 -17.06
N LEU A 56 -16.61 -12.68 -16.02
CA LEU A 56 -15.52 -13.41 -15.36
C LEU A 56 -15.99 -14.75 -14.83
N LYS A 57 -17.17 -14.80 -14.20
CA LYS A 57 -17.79 -16.04 -13.72
C LYS A 57 -18.03 -17.02 -14.85
N ASP A 58 -18.64 -16.58 -15.94
CA ASP A 58 -18.97 -17.45 -17.07
C ASP A 58 -17.70 -17.97 -17.75
N LEU A 59 -16.68 -17.13 -17.89
CA LEU A 59 -15.36 -17.54 -18.38
C LEU A 59 -14.70 -18.58 -17.47
N MET A 60 -14.76 -18.39 -16.14
CA MET A 60 -14.21 -19.36 -15.18
C MET A 60 -14.96 -20.69 -15.23
N LYS A 61 -16.29 -20.68 -15.39
CA LYS A 61 -17.11 -21.90 -15.50
C LYS A 61 -16.86 -22.71 -16.76
N GLN A 62 -16.50 -22.06 -17.87
CA GLN A 62 -16.14 -22.75 -19.11
C GLN A 62 -14.84 -23.55 -18.97
N ASN A 63 -13.98 -23.17 -18.02
CA ASN A 63 -12.74 -23.88 -17.74
C ASN A 63 -13.02 -25.15 -16.93
N LYS A 64 -12.57 -26.31 -17.45
CA LYS A 64 -12.79 -27.63 -16.85
C LYS A 64 -11.89 -27.94 -15.64
N ALA A 65 -11.00 -27.03 -15.25
CA ALA A 65 -10.16 -27.23 -14.08
C ALA A 65 -11.00 -27.33 -12.80
N LEU A 66 -10.74 -28.35 -11.98
CA LEU A 66 -11.44 -28.57 -10.70
C LEU A 66 -10.96 -27.63 -9.59
N LYS A 67 -9.72 -27.13 -9.72
CA LYS A 67 -9.05 -26.26 -8.77
C LYS A 67 -8.81 -24.93 -9.43
N GLN A 68 -9.61 -23.94 -9.06
CA GLN A 68 -9.60 -22.63 -9.68
C GLN A 68 -9.41 -21.56 -8.61
N VAL A 69 -8.65 -20.54 -8.98
CA VAL A 69 -8.31 -19.41 -8.12
C VAL A 69 -8.40 -18.14 -8.95
N LEU A 70 -9.13 -17.15 -8.45
CA LEU A 70 -9.26 -15.81 -9.01
C LEU A 70 -8.68 -14.79 -8.02
N ILE A 71 -7.72 -13.99 -8.46
CA ILE A 71 -7.12 -12.93 -7.64
C ILE A 71 -7.37 -11.60 -8.35
N LEU A 72 -8.00 -10.66 -7.66
CA LEU A 72 -8.34 -9.32 -8.14
C LEU A 72 -7.56 -8.28 -7.32
N ASP A 73 -6.38 -7.88 -7.80
CA ASP A 73 -5.58 -6.79 -7.22
C ASP A 73 -6.01 -5.44 -7.81
N THR A 74 -7.21 -4.99 -7.45
CA THR A 74 -7.78 -3.74 -7.98
C THR A 74 -8.01 -2.69 -6.90
N CYS A 75 -7.62 -1.44 -7.18
CA CYS A 75 -7.63 -0.34 -6.21
C CYS A 75 -9.01 0.28 -5.91
N ALA A 76 -10.09 -0.17 -6.55
CA ALA A 76 -11.40 0.48 -6.41
C ALA A 76 -12.52 -0.44 -5.90
N ALA A 77 -12.15 -1.50 -5.18
CA ALA A 77 -13.08 -2.25 -4.32
C ALA A 77 -13.37 -1.55 -2.97
N GLY A 78 -13.32 -0.21 -2.90
CA GLY A 78 -13.43 0.53 -1.65
C GLY A 78 -13.65 2.04 -1.77
N GLN A 79 -14.39 2.53 -2.76
CA GLN A 79 -14.73 3.96 -2.86
C GLN A 79 -15.75 4.36 -1.77
N LEU A 80 -15.38 4.32 -0.48
CA LEU A 80 -16.25 4.63 0.67
C LEU A 80 -15.54 5.22 1.89
N ALA A 81 -14.35 5.80 1.75
CA ALA A 81 -13.74 6.52 2.86
C ALA A 81 -14.26 7.96 3.05
N GLU A 82 -14.98 8.55 2.07
CA GLU A 82 -15.46 9.94 2.20
C GLU A 82 -16.67 10.14 3.14
N SER A 83 -17.19 9.10 3.80
CA SER A 83 -18.35 9.21 4.70
C SER A 83 -18.08 8.86 6.18
N PHE A 84 -16.83 8.72 6.61
CA PHE A 84 -16.50 8.42 8.01
C PHE A 84 -16.35 9.67 8.90
N VAL A 85 -17.44 10.44 9.03
CA VAL A 85 -17.73 11.23 10.26
C VAL A 85 -18.93 10.64 11.02
N THR A 86 -19.54 9.56 10.54
CA THR A 86 -20.60 8.88 11.29
C THR A 86 -20.34 7.38 11.36
N LYS A 87 -20.24 6.87 12.59
CA LYS A 87 -20.41 5.43 12.90
C LYS A 87 -21.73 4.95 12.29
N ARG A 88 -21.68 4.36 11.11
CA ARG A 88 -22.70 3.53 10.48
C ARG A 88 -22.03 2.71 9.39
N ASP A 89 -22.61 1.54 9.15
CA ASP A 89 -22.01 0.37 8.55
C ASP A 89 -21.22 0.58 7.25
N LEU A 90 -20.19 -0.26 7.14
CA LEU A 90 -19.36 -0.50 5.97
C LEU A 90 -20.18 -0.59 4.67
N PRO A 91 -19.54 -0.40 3.52
CA PRO A 91 -20.26 -0.40 2.26
C PRO A 91 -20.62 -1.80 1.85
N SER A 92 -21.89 -2.12 1.94
CA SER A 92 -22.41 -3.48 1.78
C SER A 92 -22.40 -4.00 0.35
N ASP A 93 -22.20 -3.17 -0.67
CA ASP A 93 -22.79 -3.44 -1.99
C ASP A 93 -21.85 -4.13 -2.99
N GLN A 94 -20.55 -3.80 -2.99
CA GLN A 94 -19.52 -4.57 -3.71
C GLN A 94 -19.32 -5.96 -3.11
N ILE A 95 -19.36 -6.05 -1.78
CA ILE A 95 -19.26 -7.30 -1.05
C ILE A 95 -20.39 -8.24 -1.49
N ARG A 96 -21.63 -7.74 -1.57
CA ARG A 96 -22.78 -8.51 -2.05
C ARG A 96 -22.64 -8.95 -3.51
N ALA A 97 -22.10 -8.10 -4.39
CA ALA A 97 -21.89 -8.45 -5.80
C ALA A 97 -20.95 -9.67 -5.95
N ILE A 98 -19.89 -9.71 -5.14
CA ILE A 98 -18.89 -10.78 -5.19
C ILE A 98 -19.33 -11.98 -4.32
N GLU A 99 -20.05 -11.79 -3.22
CA GLU A 99 -20.69 -12.90 -2.50
C GLU A 99 -21.66 -13.68 -3.40
N ARG A 100 -22.33 -13.03 -4.36
CA ARG A 100 -23.11 -13.74 -5.39
C ARG A 100 -22.26 -14.59 -6.33
N LEU A 101 -20.97 -14.24 -6.50
CA LEU A 101 -20.01 -15.13 -7.16
C LEU A 101 -19.78 -16.38 -6.31
N LYS A 102 -19.61 -16.24 -4.98
CA LYS A 102 -19.42 -17.37 -4.04
C LYS A 102 -20.45 -18.49 -4.23
N ASP A 103 -21.73 -18.14 -4.20
CA ASP A 103 -22.83 -19.11 -4.12
C ASP A 103 -22.94 -20.04 -5.34
N ASN A 104 -22.19 -19.77 -6.43
CA ASN A 104 -22.40 -20.39 -7.72
C ASN A 104 -21.12 -20.84 -8.46
N THR A 105 -19.93 -20.69 -7.85
CA THR A 105 -18.65 -20.77 -8.58
C THR A 105 -17.74 -21.92 -8.18
N GLY A 106 -17.71 -22.32 -6.90
CA GLY A 106 -16.86 -23.43 -6.46
C GLY A 106 -15.36 -23.17 -6.53
N PHE A 107 -14.92 -21.91 -6.70
CA PHE A 107 -13.50 -21.53 -6.78
C PHE A 107 -13.08 -20.51 -5.72
N TYR A 108 -11.78 -20.44 -5.42
CA TYR A 108 -11.23 -19.51 -4.42
C TYR A 108 -11.07 -18.11 -5.03
N ILE A 109 -11.48 -17.06 -4.31
CA ILE A 109 -11.30 -15.67 -4.71
C ILE A 109 -10.53 -14.90 -3.65
N LEU A 110 -9.55 -14.10 -4.05
CA LEU A 110 -8.90 -13.09 -3.22
C LEU A 110 -9.04 -11.73 -3.89
N MET A 111 -9.51 -10.73 -3.15
CA MET A 111 -9.68 -9.38 -3.67
C MET A 111 -8.91 -8.36 -2.83
N GLY A 112 -8.19 -7.46 -3.49
CA GLY A 112 -7.64 -6.27 -2.89
C GLY A 112 -8.74 -5.23 -2.72
N SER A 113 -8.91 -4.69 -1.51
CA SER A 113 -9.85 -3.60 -1.24
C SER A 113 -9.08 -2.43 -0.65
N ALA A 114 -8.64 -1.51 -1.51
CA ALA A 114 -8.06 -0.24 -1.08
C ALA A 114 -9.20 0.79 -0.90
N ALA A 115 -9.19 1.49 0.23
CA ALA A 115 -10.15 2.54 0.55
C ALA A 115 -9.73 3.93 0.06
N ASP A 116 -8.42 4.15 -0.14
CA ASP A 116 -7.87 5.45 -0.52
C ASP A 116 -6.89 5.35 -1.69
N ALA A 117 -7.05 6.31 -2.60
CA ALA A 117 -6.30 6.50 -3.83
C ALA A 117 -4.89 7.06 -3.60
N VAL A 118 -4.12 6.49 -2.66
CA VAL A 118 -2.69 6.81 -2.56
C VAL A 118 -1.98 6.03 -3.66
N SER A 119 -1.59 6.76 -4.71
CA SER A 119 -1.06 6.26 -5.98
C SER A 119 -0.10 5.07 -5.85
N TYR A 120 -0.32 4.04 -6.67
CA TYR A 120 0.56 2.86 -6.83
C TYR A 120 2.03 3.23 -7.06
N GLU A 121 2.31 4.42 -7.60
CA GLU A 121 3.65 4.88 -8.01
C GLU A 121 4.45 5.58 -6.91
N THR A 122 3.83 5.90 -5.77
CA THR A 122 4.49 6.67 -4.69
C THR A 122 4.63 5.88 -3.38
N ASN A 123 4.22 4.61 -3.35
CA ASN A 123 4.28 3.81 -2.13
C ASN A 123 5.69 3.23 -1.90
N LYS A 124 6.10 3.06 -0.64
CA LYS A 124 7.45 2.59 -0.28
C LYS A 124 7.80 1.19 -0.78
N TYR A 125 6.82 0.45 -1.29
CA TYR A 125 6.93 -0.93 -1.75
C TYR A 125 7.10 -1.02 -3.28
N GLY A 126 6.86 0.06 -4.04
CA GLY A 126 7.01 0.12 -5.49
C GLY A 126 6.14 -0.85 -6.29
N GLN A 127 5.08 -1.40 -5.67
CA GLN A 127 4.11 -2.32 -6.27
C GLN A 127 2.80 -2.31 -5.47
N GLY A 128 1.72 -2.91 -5.99
CA GLY A 128 0.46 -3.08 -5.26
C GLY A 128 0.65 -3.90 -3.97
N LEU A 129 0.02 -3.49 -2.86
CA LEU A 129 0.23 -4.14 -1.56
C LEU A 129 -0.20 -5.62 -1.56
N LEU A 130 -1.24 -5.97 -2.33
CA LEU A 130 -1.69 -7.36 -2.46
C LEU A 130 -0.68 -8.19 -3.24
N THR A 131 -0.24 -7.70 -4.42
CA THR A 131 0.88 -8.30 -5.17
C THR A 131 2.09 -8.52 -4.26
N TYR A 132 2.49 -7.48 -3.51
CA TYR A 132 3.63 -7.52 -2.59
C TYR A 132 3.47 -8.64 -1.55
N SER A 133 2.32 -8.69 -0.89
CA SER A 133 2.07 -9.65 0.17
C SER A 133 2.06 -11.09 -0.34
N LEU A 134 1.50 -11.32 -1.54
CA LEU A 134 1.49 -12.65 -2.14
C LEU A 134 2.90 -13.12 -2.47
N LEU A 135 3.70 -12.27 -3.12
CA LEU A 135 5.10 -12.57 -3.43
C LEU A 135 5.94 -12.78 -2.16
N GLN A 136 5.71 -11.97 -1.11
CA GLN A 136 6.34 -12.14 0.20
C GLN A 136 5.94 -13.45 0.87
N GLY A 137 4.67 -13.84 0.78
CA GLY A 137 4.21 -15.15 1.26
C GLY A 137 4.92 -16.30 0.52
N MET A 138 5.08 -16.18 -0.80
CA MET A 138 5.77 -17.17 -1.63
C MET A 138 7.28 -17.29 -1.34
N GLN A 139 7.89 -16.31 -0.66
CA GLN A 139 9.28 -16.43 -0.17
C GLN A 139 9.41 -17.34 1.06
N GLY A 140 8.32 -17.72 1.72
CA GLY A 140 8.35 -18.71 2.79
C GLY A 140 7.15 -18.65 3.74
N ALA A 141 6.82 -17.47 4.24
CA ALA A 141 5.82 -17.32 5.31
C ALA A 141 4.37 -17.70 4.92
N GLY A 142 4.10 -17.83 3.61
CA GLY A 142 2.85 -18.32 3.04
C GLY A 142 2.98 -19.70 2.39
N LEU A 143 4.06 -20.44 2.65
CA LEU A 143 4.28 -21.78 2.11
C LEU A 143 4.03 -22.87 3.15
N LEU A 144 3.34 -23.93 2.72
CA LEU A 144 3.22 -25.17 3.46
C LEU A 144 4.53 -25.96 3.28
N GLU A 145 5.09 -26.44 4.40
CA GLU A 145 6.36 -27.19 4.42
C GLU A 145 7.52 -26.44 3.72
N ASP A 146 7.54 -25.10 3.82
CA ASP A 146 8.53 -24.22 3.18
C ASP A 146 8.68 -24.40 1.66
N LYS A 147 7.67 -25.01 1.01
CA LYS A 147 7.78 -25.46 -0.38
C LYS A 147 6.51 -25.26 -1.20
N PHE A 148 5.34 -25.52 -0.65
CA PHE A 148 4.09 -25.52 -1.42
C PHE A 148 3.29 -24.24 -1.16
N ALA A 149 2.98 -23.47 -2.20
CA ALA A 149 2.08 -22.34 -2.07
C ALA A 149 0.65 -22.89 -1.99
N ASP A 150 0.16 -23.07 -0.77
CA ASP A 150 -1.22 -23.47 -0.48
C ASP A 150 -2.15 -22.25 -0.55
N VAL A 151 -3.31 -22.39 -1.20
CA VAL A 151 -4.20 -21.25 -1.46
C VAL A 151 -4.70 -20.60 -0.18
N GLU A 152 -5.12 -21.36 0.83
CA GLU A 152 -5.62 -20.80 2.09
C GLU A 152 -4.49 -20.16 2.89
N LEU A 153 -3.33 -20.80 2.97
CA LEU A 153 -2.19 -20.28 3.71
C LEU A 153 -1.67 -18.97 3.08
N LEU A 154 -1.48 -18.96 1.76
CA LEU A 154 -1.00 -17.80 1.03
C LEU A 154 -2.00 -16.64 1.10
N PHE A 155 -3.29 -16.93 0.96
CA PHE A 155 -4.33 -15.90 1.06
C PHE A 155 -4.44 -15.35 2.48
N SER A 156 -4.38 -16.22 3.49
CA SER A 156 -4.38 -15.80 4.90
C SER A 156 -3.18 -14.92 5.23
N TYR A 157 -2.00 -15.25 4.69
CA TYR A 157 -0.82 -14.41 4.80
C TYR A 157 -1.08 -13.01 4.22
N ALA A 158 -1.63 -12.93 3.01
CA ALA A 158 -1.92 -11.66 2.36
C ALA A 158 -2.99 -10.84 3.10
N VAL A 159 -4.07 -11.48 3.57
CA VAL A 159 -5.14 -10.83 4.36
C VAL A 159 -4.60 -10.21 5.64
N LYS A 160 -3.62 -10.84 6.29
CA LYS A 160 -2.94 -10.30 7.47
C LYS A 160 -1.95 -9.20 7.13
N LYS A 161 -1.14 -9.39 6.08
CA LYS A 161 0.00 -8.53 5.78
C LYS A 161 -0.40 -7.20 5.13
N VAL A 162 -1.40 -7.20 4.25
CA VAL A 162 -1.81 -5.98 3.54
C VAL A 162 -2.27 -4.87 4.50
N PRO A 163 -3.12 -5.11 5.52
CA PRO A 163 -3.50 -4.06 6.47
C PRO A 163 -2.30 -3.47 7.24
N GLU A 164 -1.36 -4.31 7.68
CA GLU A 164 -0.12 -3.86 8.35
C GLU A 164 0.67 -2.89 7.43
N MET A 165 0.74 -3.22 6.14
CA MET A 165 1.47 -2.39 5.18
C MET A 165 0.71 -1.13 4.77
N ALA A 166 -0.62 -1.19 4.73
CA ALA A 166 -1.49 -0.08 4.37
C ALA A 166 -1.44 1.04 5.41
N ILE A 167 -1.47 0.69 6.70
CA ILE A 167 -1.30 1.65 7.82
C ILE A 167 -0.01 2.46 7.64
N ASN A 168 1.07 1.79 7.26
CA ASN A 168 2.39 2.40 7.06
C ASN A 168 2.47 3.35 5.85
N ILE A 169 1.45 3.42 5.02
CA ILE A 169 1.36 4.38 3.91
C ILE A 169 0.17 5.33 4.08
N GLY A 170 -0.44 5.37 5.28
CA GLY A 170 -1.60 6.21 5.59
C GLY A 170 -2.88 5.75 4.89
N GLY A 171 -2.91 4.54 4.37
CA GLY A 171 -4.07 3.97 3.69
C GLY A 171 -4.77 2.90 4.53
N ILE A 172 -6.01 2.61 4.15
CA ILE A 172 -6.74 1.44 4.67
C ILE A 172 -6.91 0.48 3.50
N GLN A 173 -6.36 -0.73 3.63
CA GLN A 173 -6.56 -1.79 2.67
C GLN A 173 -6.82 -3.11 3.39
N GLN A 174 -7.97 -3.74 3.12
CA GLN A 174 -8.35 -5.00 3.76
C GLN A 174 -8.73 -6.02 2.69
N PRO A 175 -7.81 -6.93 2.31
CA PRO A 175 -8.16 -7.98 1.38
C PRO A 175 -9.26 -8.87 1.93
N ARG A 176 -10.07 -9.41 1.02
CA ARG A 176 -11.13 -10.36 1.34
C ARG A 176 -10.94 -11.65 0.57
N THR A 177 -11.13 -12.75 1.28
CA THR A 177 -11.17 -14.09 0.71
C THR A 177 -12.61 -14.56 0.60
N ILE A 178 -12.90 -15.26 -0.49
CA ILE A 178 -14.15 -15.97 -0.67
C ILE A 178 -13.77 -17.39 -1.03
N THR A 179 -14.19 -18.32 -0.18
CA THR A 179 -13.89 -19.74 -0.29
C THR A 179 -15.19 -20.52 -0.47
N PRO A 180 -15.21 -21.59 -1.27
CA PRO A 180 -16.38 -22.46 -1.36
C PRO A 180 -16.56 -23.24 -0.05
N ASP A 181 -17.79 -23.34 0.46
CA ASP A 181 -18.11 -23.96 1.76
C ASP A 181 -17.71 -25.45 1.87
N THR A 182 -17.43 -26.11 0.75
CA THR A 182 -17.16 -27.55 0.67
C THR A 182 -15.76 -27.90 0.13
N SER A 183 -14.96 -26.90 -0.24
CA SER A 183 -13.66 -27.13 -0.87
C SER A 183 -12.56 -27.24 0.19
N ARG A 184 -11.74 -28.29 0.08
CA ARG A 184 -10.46 -28.38 0.80
C ARG A 184 -9.44 -27.46 0.13
N SER A 185 -8.53 -26.89 0.92
CA SER A 185 -7.37 -26.16 0.40
C SER A 185 -6.54 -27.03 -0.55
N PHE A 186 -5.76 -26.37 -1.39
CA PHE A 186 -4.85 -27.00 -2.32
C PHE A 186 -3.66 -26.11 -2.67
N SER A 187 -2.55 -26.77 -3.00
CA SER A 187 -1.36 -26.11 -3.53
C SER A 187 -1.59 -25.62 -4.96
N ILE A 188 -1.23 -24.36 -5.18
CA ILE A 188 -1.28 -23.66 -6.47
C ILE A 188 0.09 -23.54 -7.14
N GLY A 189 1.16 -23.89 -6.43
CA GLY A 189 2.52 -23.85 -6.93
C GLY A 189 3.51 -24.51 -5.96
N THR A 190 4.71 -24.75 -6.45
CA THR A 190 5.86 -25.23 -5.66
C THR A 190 6.98 -24.21 -5.82
N PHE A 191 7.66 -23.87 -4.73
CA PHE A 191 8.74 -22.90 -4.68
C PHE A 191 9.93 -23.52 -3.94
N THR A 192 10.93 -23.94 -4.70
CA THR A 192 12.21 -24.42 -4.16
C THR A 192 12.99 -23.29 -3.50
N ALA A 193 14.03 -23.63 -2.74
CA ALA A 193 14.91 -22.63 -2.12
C ALA A 193 15.53 -21.65 -3.13
N ASP A 194 15.79 -22.09 -4.37
CA ASP A 194 16.38 -21.25 -5.39
C ASP A 194 15.33 -20.39 -6.11
N GLU A 195 14.16 -20.94 -6.46
CA GLU A 195 13.05 -20.15 -7.02
C GLU A 195 12.58 -19.05 -6.06
N ARG A 196 12.61 -19.31 -4.73
CA ARG A 196 12.29 -18.28 -3.73
C ARG A 196 13.25 -17.09 -3.77
N LYS A 197 14.52 -17.30 -4.14
CA LYS A 197 15.51 -16.22 -4.30
C LYS A 197 15.29 -15.41 -5.57
N GLU A 198 14.62 -15.98 -6.57
CA GLU A 198 14.28 -15.27 -7.82
C GLU A 198 13.13 -14.29 -7.63
N ILE A 199 12.31 -14.46 -6.58
CA ILE A 199 11.27 -13.50 -6.20
C ILE A 199 11.93 -12.20 -5.71
N LYS A 200 12.06 -11.24 -6.62
CA LYS A 200 12.59 -9.91 -6.34
C LYS A 200 11.50 -9.02 -5.75
N LEU A 201 11.50 -8.90 -4.43
CA LEU A 201 10.71 -7.88 -3.75
C LEU A 201 11.53 -6.60 -3.61
N ASN A 202 10.88 -5.47 -3.88
CA ASN A 202 11.45 -4.19 -3.50
C ASN A 202 11.58 -4.14 -1.97
N THR A 203 12.78 -3.87 -1.49
CA THR A 203 12.99 -3.55 -0.08
C THR A 203 12.21 -2.27 0.23
N PRO A 204 11.32 -2.27 1.23
CA PRO A 204 10.54 -1.09 1.58
C PRO A 204 11.48 0.07 1.86
N LYS A 205 11.31 1.19 1.15
CA LYS A 205 12.13 2.38 1.41
C LYS A 205 11.86 2.91 2.81
N PRO A 206 12.88 3.37 3.56
CA PRO A 206 12.66 3.95 4.88
C PRO A 206 11.73 5.17 4.80
N LEU A 207 10.85 5.29 5.78
CA LEU A 207 9.98 6.46 5.97
C LEU A 207 10.60 7.38 7.01
N ILE A 208 10.64 8.67 6.69
CA ILE A 208 11.07 9.73 7.62
C ILE A 208 9.86 10.60 7.95
N LEU A 209 9.57 10.75 9.24
CA LEU A 209 8.47 11.56 9.75
C LEU A 209 8.85 13.03 9.90
N ARG A 210 7.86 13.86 10.26
CA ARG A 210 8.08 15.26 10.56
C ARG A 210 9.17 15.42 11.63
N PRO A 211 10.29 16.11 11.33
CA PRO A 211 11.34 16.31 12.30
C PRO A 211 10.91 17.31 13.37
N ASN A 212 11.59 17.29 14.50
CA ASN A 212 11.46 18.28 15.56
C ASN A 212 12.85 18.72 16.04
N LEU A 213 13.20 19.99 15.80
CA LEU A 213 14.42 20.61 16.28
C LEU A 213 14.08 21.81 17.16
N GLN A 214 14.68 21.87 18.35
CA GLN A 214 14.48 22.98 19.28
C GLN A 214 15.82 23.59 19.69
N ASN A 215 15.84 24.91 19.89
CA ASN A 215 16.97 25.52 20.56
C ASN A 215 17.04 25.01 22.01
N GLU A 216 18.18 24.48 22.43
CA GLU A 216 18.33 23.86 23.76
C GLU A 216 18.13 24.84 24.91
N LYS A 217 18.52 26.12 24.71
CA LYS A 217 18.36 27.18 25.70
C LYS A 217 16.97 27.80 25.66
N LEU A 218 16.48 28.13 24.45
CA LEU A 218 15.23 28.86 24.28
C LEU A 218 13.98 27.96 24.28
N ARG A 219 14.13 26.66 24.07
CA ARG A 219 13.05 25.65 24.01
C ARG A 219 12.03 25.85 22.88
N PHE A 220 12.35 26.65 21.87
CA PHE A 220 11.61 26.77 20.63
C PHE A 220 12.56 26.95 19.44
N ASP A 221 12.06 26.71 18.22
CA ASP A 221 12.85 26.77 17.00
C ASP A 221 13.00 28.22 16.48
N ASN A 222 13.82 29.02 17.16
CA ASN A 222 14.03 30.43 16.80
C ASN A 222 14.75 30.62 15.46
N LEU A 223 15.53 29.64 15.00
CA LEU A 223 16.27 29.67 13.73
C LEU A 223 15.50 29.02 12.56
N LYS A 224 14.33 28.45 12.81
CA LYS A 224 13.50 27.72 11.83
C LYS A 224 14.24 26.52 11.20
N LEU A 225 15.11 25.85 11.96
CA LEU A 225 15.88 24.70 11.47
C LEU A 225 15.00 23.48 11.17
N THR A 226 13.89 23.32 11.90
CA THR A 226 12.87 22.30 11.61
C THR A 226 12.31 22.49 10.21
N GLU A 227 12.02 23.73 9.82
CA GLU A 227 11.48 24.02 8.48
C GLU A 227 12.51 23.77 7.39
N LEU A 228 13.76 24.18 7.60
CA LEU A 228 14.86 23.87 6.67
C LEU A 228 15.05 22.35 6.50
N LEU A 229 15.02 21.59 7.61
CA LEU A 229 15.13 20.13 7.55
C LEU A 229 13.94 19.50 6.82
N ARG A 230 12.71 19.99 7.06
CA ARG A 230 11.51 19.54 6.33
C ARG A 230 11.64 19.77 4.83
N GLN A 231 12.12 20.93 4.40
CA GLN A 231 12.31 21.25 2.98
C GLN A 231 13.34 20.32 2.34
N GLU A 232 14.46 20.06 3.01
CA GLU A 232 15.47 19.16 2.49
C GLU A 232 14.98 17.70 2.44
N LEU A 233 14.24 17.24 3.46
CA LEU A 233 13.60 15.92 3.47
C LEU A 233 12.57 15.76 2.35
N ARG A 234 11.77 16.80 2.06
CA ARG A 234 10.89 16.80 0.88
C ARG A 234 11.70 16.68 -0.40
N ASN A 235 12.77 17.46 -0.57
CA ASN A 235 13.58 17.46 -1.79
C ASN A 235 14.17 16.08 -2.10
N ILE A 236 14.70 15.37 -1.10
CA ILE A 236 15.25 14.02 -1.30
C ILE A 236 14.18 12.95 -1.49
N SER A 237 12.94 13.22 -1.08
CA SER A 237 11.80 12.30 -1.20
C SER A 237 11.23 12.28 -2.63
N PHE A 238 11.69 13.16 -3.52
CA PHE A 238 11.35 13.14 -4.93
C PHE A 238 12.35 12.32 -5.74
N ALA A 239 11.84 11.54 -6.70
CA ALA A 239 12.65 10.86 -7.71
C ALA A 239 13.44 11.89 -8.54
N LYS A 240 14.75 11.70 -8.70
CA LYS A 240 15.62 12.60 -9.47
C LYS A 240 15.62 12.33 -10.98
N GLY A 241 14.98 11.24 -11.44
CA GLY A 241 14.88 10.86 -12.85
C GLY A 241 13.84 9.77 -13.11
N ARG A 242 13.50 9.54 -14.39
CA ARG A 242 12.61 8.44 -14.81
C ARG A 242 13.25 7.10 -14.43
N GLY A 243 12.58 6.33 -13.57
CA GLY A 243 13.03 5.02 -13.11
C GLY A 243 13.93 5.04 -11.87
N GLU A 244 14.24 6.22 -11.30
CA GLU A 244 14.95 6.32 -10.03
C GLU A 244 13.96 6.46 -8.87
N SER A 245 14.07 5.59 -7.86
CA SER A 245 13.33 5.76 -6.60
C SER A 245 14.16 6.57 -5.60
N PRO A 246 13.52 7.43 -4.77
CA PRO A 246 14.24 8.17 -3.75
C PRO A 246 14.87 7.22 -2.70
N PRO A 247 15.93 7.65 -2.01
CA PRO A 247 16.58 6.85 -0.98
C PRO A 247 15.67 6.60 0.24
N VAL A 248 14.75 7.53 0.51
CA VAL A 248 13.78 7.53 1.62
C VAL A 248 12.52 8.28 1.18
N TYR A 249 11.38 8.05 1.85
CA TYR A 249 10.17 8.86 1.66
C TYR A 249 9.92 9.73 2.89
N PHE A 250 9.64 11.02 2.67
CA PHE A 250 9.25 11.94 3.73
C PHE A 250 7.72 11.99 3.85
N VAL A 251 7.20 11.82 5.06
CA VAL A 251 5.76 11.85 5.35
C VAL A 251 5.47 12.93 6.39
N GLU A 252 4.47 13.75 6.11
CA GLU A 252 4.13 14.92 6.93
C GLU A 252 3.22 14.58 8.14
N THR A 253 3.55 13.49 8.85
CA THR A 253 2.87 13.05 10.08
C THR A 253 3.84 13.00 11.26
N ASP A 254 3.32 13.07 12.49
CA ASP A 254 4.11 13.03 13.72
C ASP A 254 4.36 11.60 14.23
N GLU A 255 3.48 10.66 13.86
CA GLU A 255 3.52 9.26 14.28
C GLU A 255 3.11 8.33 13.13
N MET A 256 3.82 7.22 13.00
CA MET A 256 3.54 6.11 12.07
C MET A 256 4.41 4.92 12.48
N ILE A 257 3.84 3.71 12.43
CA ILE A 257 4.55 2.47 12.75
C ILE A 257 5.69 2.25 11.75
N ASP A 258 6.84 1.77 12.23
CA ASP A 258 8.04 1.48 11.45
C ASP A 258 8.63 2.68 10.66
N ALA A 259 8.16 3.90 10.93
CA ALA A 259 8.71 5.12 10.39
C ALA A 259 9.69 5.77 11.38
N THR A 260 10.66 6.51 10.86
CA THR A 260 11.75 7.10 11.66
C THR A 260 11.51 8.59 11.85
N LYS A 261 11.42 9.05 13.09
CA LYS A 261 11.28 10.45 13.46
C LYS A 261 12.63 11.04 13.83
N PRO A 262 13.12 12.07 13.11
CA PRO A 262 14.27 12.85 13.55
C PRO A 262 13.85 13.79 14.68
N SER A 263 14.46 13.65 15.85
CA SER A 263 14.17 14.50 17.01
C SER A 263 15.48 15.00 17.61
N GLY A 264 15.56 16.29 17.95
CA GLY A 264 16.83 16.84 18.37
C GLY A 264 16.78 18.27 18.84
N GLY A 265 17.98 18.78 19.11
CA GLY A 265 18.19 20.14 19.58
C GLY A 265 19.33 20.82 18.83
N TYR A 266 19.45 22.12 19.04
CA TYR A 266 20.61 22.88 18.60
C TYR A 266 21.02 23.93 19.60
N SER A 267 22.31 24.23 19.61
CA SER A 267 22.92 25.26 20.44
C SER A 267 23.67 26.27 19.57
N VAL A 268 23.61 27.55 19.96
CA VAL A 268 24.38 28.62 19.33
C VAL A 268 25.35 29.20 20.36
N ASP A 269 26.63 29.24 19.99
CA ASP A 269 27.70 29.88 20.75
C ASP A 269 28.45 30.87 19.85
N GLY A 270 28.16 32.16 20.01
CA GLY A 270 28.59 33.20 19.08
C GLY A 270 28.11 32.93 17.66
N GLU A 271 29.04 32.70 16.74
CA GLU A 271 28.74 32.33 15.35
C GLU A 271 28.67 30.82 15.11
N ASN A 272 28.93 29.99 16.13
CA ASN A 272 28.98 28.55 15.98
C ASN A 272 27.61 27.96 16.26
N LEU A 273 27.13 27.12 15.35
CA LEU A 273 25.89 26.36 15.44
C LEU A 273 26.23 24.87 15.49
N THR A 274 25.73 24.19 16.51
CA THR A 274 25.77 22.72 16.63
C THR A 274 24.34 22.21 16.62
N ILE A 275 24.04 21.24 15.76
CA ILE A 275 22.74 20.58 15.63
C ILE A 275 22.94 19.11 15.97
N THR A 276 22.12 18.60 16.87
CA THR A 276 22.19 17.22 17.35
C THR A 276 20.83 16.56 17.19
N VAL A 277 20.80 15.37 16.59
CA VAL A 277 19.58 14.62 16.27
C VAL A 277 19.74 13.17 16.67
N VAL A 278 18.71 12.66 17.34
CA VAL A 278 18.45 11.22 17.47
C VAL A 278 17.37 10.82 16.48
N LEU A 279 17.51 9.62 15.94
CA LEU A 279 16.49 8.99 15.12
C LEU A 279 15.67 8.06 16.00
N VAL A 280 14.34 8.21 15.99
CA VAL A 280 13.44 7.41 16.83
C VAL A 280 12.51 6.61 15.94
N ARG A 281 12.40 5.29 16.15
CA ARG A 281 11.46 4.40 15.46
C ARG A 281 10.80 3.51 16.50
N ASN A 282 9.47 3.41 16.47
CA ASN A 282 8.71 2.61 17.44
C ASN A 282 9.08 2.89 18.91
N ASN A 283 9.28 4.17 19.25
CA ASN A 283 9.74 4.65 20.56
C ASN A 283 11.14 4.21 21.01
N GLU A 284 11.95 3.66 20.10
CA GLU A 284 13.34 3.29 20.37
C GLU A 284 14.29 4.13 19.52
N GLN A 285 15.47 4.41 20.05
CA GLN A 285 16.51 5.09 19.31
C GLN A 285 17.11 4.15 18.25
N VAL A 286 17.21 4.65 17.01
CA VAL A 286 17.82 3.95 15.88
C VAL A 286 19.22 4.50 15.66
N GLY A 287 20.22 3.64 15.83
CA GLY A 287 21.62 4.01 15.62
C GLY A 287 22.15 4.99 16.67
N LYS A 288 23.30 5.60 16.36
CA LYS A 288 23.94 6.60 17.22
C LYS A 288 23.35 7.98 16.97
N GLU A 289 23.47 8.84 17.98
CA GLU A 289 23.19 10.27 17.84
C GLU A 289 24.05 10.88 16.71
N ILE A 290 23.43 11.75 15.92
CA ILE A 290 24.05 12.45 14.80
C ILE A 290 24.28 13.90 15.22
N SER A 291 25.50 14.40 15.09
CA SER A 291 25.83 15.79 15.39
C SER A 291 26.57 16.44 14.22
N VAL A 292 26.13 17.63 13.81
CA VAL A 292 26.80 18.48 12.83
C VAL A 292 27.07 19.85 13.43
N ALA A 293 28.25 20.40 13.15
CA ALA A 293 28.66 21.69 13.69
C ALA A 293 29.31 22.55 12.59
N GLY A 294 29.09 23.85 12.67
CA GLY A 294 29.69 24.83 11.76
C GLY A 294 29.25 26.25 12.06
N LYS A 295 29.35 27.13 11.09
CA LYS A 295 28.94 28.54 11.24
C LYS A 295 27.43 28.70 11.09
N LEU A 296 26.84 29.61 11.86
CA LEU A 296 25.42 29.96 11.78
C LEU A 296 25.02 30.46 10.38
N SER A 297 25.94 31.16 9.70
CA SER A 297 25.77 31.59 8.30
C SER A 297 25.71 30.43 7.30
N GLU A 298 26.11 29.22 7.69
CA GLU A 298 26.10 28.00 6.87
C GLU A 298 24.96 27.03 7.25
N LYS A 299 23.93 27.48 7.98
CA LYS A 299 22.87 26.60 8.51
C LYS A 299 22.21 25.70 7.45
N GLU A 300 21.98 26.17 6.23
CA GLU A 300 21.41 25.36 5.14
C GLU A 300 22.35 24.25 4.68
N LYS A 301 23.66 24.49 4.70
CA LYS A 301 24.69 23.48 4.40
C LYS A 301 24.76 22.44 5.51
N LEU A 302 24.67 22.87 6.78
CA LEU A 302 24.62 21.95 7.93
C LEU A 302 23.37 21.05 7.88
N ILE A 303 22.21 21.58 7.51
CA ILE A 303 20.99 20.79 7.31
C ILE A 303 21.18 19.73 6.21
N ARG A 304 21.80 20.09 5.08
CA ARG A 304 22.12 19.10 4.03
C ARG A 304 23.05 18.00 4.52
N GLN A 305 24.08 18.34 5.29
CA GLN A 305 24.99 17.36 5.89
C GLN A 305 24.25 16.45 6.88
N LEU A 306 23.40 17.03 7.73
CA LEU A 306 22.58 16.29 8.69
C LEU A 306 21.70 15.26 7.99
N VAL A 307 21.04 15.65 6.89
CA VAL A 307 20.20 14.76 6.08
C VAL A 307 21.01 13.59 5.49
N VAL A 308 22.22 13.85 4.98
CA VAL A 308 23.10 12.80 4.45
C VAL A 308 23.45 11.78 5.54
N GLU A 309 23.81 12.24 6.74
CA GLU A 309 24.12 11.33 7.86
C GLU A 309 22.87 10.56 8.33
N MET A 310 21.71 11.21 8.36
CA MET A 310 20.45 10.54 8.70
C MET A 310 20.11 9.42 7.71
N ILE A 311 20.28 9.64 6.40
CA ILE A 311 20.00 8.63 5.37
C ILE A 311 20.89 7.41 5.55
N LYS A 312 22.18 7.59 5.87
CA LYS A 312 23.12 6.48 6.11
C LYS A 312 22.71 5.58 7.27
N VAL A 313 21.98 6.10 8.26
CA VAL A 313 21.55 5.34 9.44
C VAL A 313 20.23 4.59 9.18
N VAL A 314 19.36 5.13 8.32
CA VAL A 314 18.03 4.53 8.09
C VAL A 314 17.98 3.50 6.96
N GLN A 315 18.99 3.50 6.08
CA GLN A 315 19.18 2.50 5.02
C GLN A 315 19.90 1.25 5.54
#